data_AF-A0AAE4M1J6-F1
#
_entry.id   AF-A0AAE4M1J6-F1
#
_cell.length_a   1.000
_cell.length_b   1.000
_cell.length_c   1.000
_cell.angle_alpha   90.00
_cell.angle_beta   90.00
_cell.angle_gamma   90.00
#
_symmetry.space_group_name_H-M   'P 1'
#
loop_
_entity.id
_entity.type
_entity.pdbx_description
1 polymer ?
#
loop_
_entity_poly.entity_id
_entity_poly.type
_entity_poly.pdbx_seq_one_letter_code
_entity_poly.pdbx_strand_id
1 'polypeptide(L)'
;MGSWPAAAVLVLLCLVIPSVSAGFLITEICPDGYAKGDGDEYFVLSGAGGLDGWVVTDGEGSVRFPAGTSSSDPLIVAREAAAYYEIHGAYPDYEVLSTLDFVPDAVSTGRFQMANTKDDVTLLFLDKPVQSVTWPGDFSSKNGMIHVFSNGIWDERVMRIGQSSVLPRTFVADSVTLFVSPDSSFEVVNGVIRGTQSEMFISMYEFTHPELAESVADAAFRGVNVTLLVEGGPVGGMSSEEKGVLNYLANSGVSVYTIESTDAKPARYRYLHTKYFVSDDFVTIVLSENFKPTGIPLPGTRGNRGWGAAVYSADVAKYFGSVFSADLGGYDIYPYVPTSDPFPASWSDEGIVVHFPARTIENVLVTPVISPDTSHLIPDLIHDSREKIVLQQAYISPYPNGARNIWLDSVLDAGGRGIAVQVMLDGMYYNTDAEFDNDEIVAQINRLSQNDAISAEARLMFPGKSITKLHNKGMIVDMKYVLVSSVNWNYNSPNNNRESGIIIENEDAARYFSDVFEFDWGGVSGEFQINAPGGVDLRYAAVVLIIVLLFVIWLLKRK
;
A
#
# COMPACT_ATOMS: atom_id res chain seq x y z
N MET A 1 -8.41 -34.56 71.29
CA MET A 1 -9.47 -33.56 71.05
C MET A 1 -8.75 -32.32 70.52
N GLY A 2 -8.53 -32.13 69.23
CA GLY A 2 -9.48 -32.14 68.13
C GLY A 2 -9.59 -30.70 67.63
N SER A 3 -8.61 -30.24 66.83
CA SER A 3 -8.64 -28.94 66.17
C SER A 3 -8.29 -29.13 64.69
N TRP A 4 -9.34 -29.15 63.87
CA TRP A 4 -9.23 -29.07 62.41
C TRP A 4 -8.94 -27.62 62.00
N PRO A 5 -8.13 -27.36 60.96
CA PRO A 5 -7.94 -26.02 60.44
C PRO A 5 -9.16 -25.58 59.62
N ALA A 6 -9.42 -24.29 59.67
CA ALA A 6 -10.53 -23.59 59.04
C ALA A 6 -10.67 -23.91 57.54
N ALA A 7 -11.89 -24.25 57.12
CA ALA A 7 -12.29 -24.25 55.73
C ALA A 7 -12.22 -22.81 55.19
N ALA A 8 -11.33 -22.56 54.23
CA ALA A 8 -11.35 -21.35 53.43
C ALA A 8 -12.61 -21.39 52.54
N VAL A 9 -13.60 -20.57 52.88
CA VAL A 9 -14.71 -20.27 51.98
C VAL A 9 -14.14 -19.40 50.87
N LEU A 10 -13.88 -20.01 49.72
CA LEU A 10 -13.65 -19.30 48.47
C LEU A 10 -14.98 -18.61 48.10
N VAL A 11 -15.12 -17.34 48.48
CA VAL A 11 -16.15 -16.49 47.90
C VAL A 11 -15.73 -16.26 46.46
N LEU A 12 -16.31 -17.03 45.53
CA LEU A 12 -16.31 -16.71 44.12
C LEU A 12 -17.03 -15.37 44.00
N LEU A 13 -16.27 -14.27 43.97
CA LEU A 13 -16.74 -13.02 43.41
C LEU A 13 -16.98 -13.31 41.93
N CYS A 14 -18.21 -13.71 41.62
CA CYS A 14 -18.74 -13.55 40.28
C CYS A 14 -18.60 -12.07 39.96
N LEU A 15 -17.52 -11.71 39.27
CA LEU A 15 -17.44 -10.52 38.45
C LEU A 15 -18.59 -10.66 37.46
N VAL A 16 -19.74 -10.09 37.86
CA VAL A 16 -20.75 -9.67 36.92
C VAL A 16 -20.03 -8.65 36.07
N ILE A 17 -19.49 -9.09 34.93
CA ILE A 17 -19.16 -8.21 33.82
C ILE A 17 -20.45 -7.44 33.58
N PRO A 18 -20.51 -6.12 33.80
CA PRO A 18 -21.70 -5.39 33.47
C PRO A 18 -21.92 -5.62 31.98
N SER A 19 -23.03 -6.26 31.65
CA SER A 19 -23.62 -6.24 30.33
C SER A 19 -23.54 -4.80 29.82
N VAL A 20 -22.90 -4.60 28.67
CA VAL A 20 -22.74 -3.32 27.99
C VAL A 20 -24.08 -2.58 28.05
N SER A 21 -24.12 -1.47 28.77
CA SER A 21 -25.28 -0.59 28.78
C SER A 21 -25.53 -0.15 27.34
N ALA A 22 -26.75 -0.35 26.83
CA ALA A 22 -27.18 0.21 25.56
C ALA A 22 -26.86 1.72 25.56
N GLY A 23 -25.91 2.13 24.72
CA GLY A 23 -25.42 3.49 24.64
C GLY A 23 -24.76 3.72 23.30
N PHE A 24 -24.78 4.97 22.85
CA PHE A 24 -24.19 5.37 21.58
C PHE A 24 -22.74 5.83 21.79
N LEU A 25 -21.93 5.69 20.75
CA LEU A 25 -20.58 6.24 20.63
C LEU A 25 -20.41 6.90 19.26
N ILE A 26 -19.61 7.95 19.20
CA ILE A 26 -19.07 8.47 17.94
C ILE A 26 -18.01 7.47 17.47
N THR A 27 -18.30 6.79 16.36
CA THR A 27 -17.43 5.74 15.79
C THR A 27 -16.75 6.16 14.50
N GLU A 28 -17.22 7.23 13.87
CA GLU A 28 -16.59 7.77 12.68
C GLU A 28 -16.81 9.27 12.62
N ILE A 29 -15.82 10.01 12.14
CA ILE A 29 -15.90 11.47 12.00
C ILE A 29 -15.02 11.94 10.84
N CYS A 30 -15.55 12.84 10.02
CA CYS A 30 -14.82 13.54 8.96
C CYS A 30 -15.09 15.05 9.11
N PRO A 31 -14.18 15.79 9.77
CA PRO A 31 -14.40 17.22 10.06
C PRO A 31 -13.92 18.17 8.94
N ASP A 32 -13.15 17.68 7.97
CA ASP A 32 -12.59 18.46 6.85
C ASP A 32 -12.91 17.69 5.57
N GLY A 33 -14.09 17.93 4.99
CA GLY A 33 -14.63 17.17 3.86
C GLY A 33 -14.16 17.68 2.49
N TYR A 34 -14.48 16.97 1.41
CA TYR A 34 -14.12 17.40 0.05
C TYR A 34 -15.06 18.46 -0.53
N ALA A 35 -16.29 18.57 -0.03
CA ALA A 35 -17.26 19.51 -0.54
C ALA A 35 -16.88 20.94 -0.15
N LYS A 36 -17.26 21.89 -1.01
CA LYS A 36 -16.99 23.31 -0.79
C LYS A 36 -17.59 23.78 0.54
N GLY A 37 -16.75 24.31 1.41
CA GLY A 37 -17.18 24.81 2.72
C GLY A 37 -17.53 23.72 3.72
N ASP A 38 -17.04 22.50 3.46
CA ASP A 38 -17.18 21.31 4.33
C ASP A 38 -18.63 20.87 4.51
N GLY A 39 -19.47 21.03 3.48
CA GLY A 39 -20.87 20.60 3.53
C GLY A 39 -21.04 19.08 3.72
N ASP A 40 -20.04 18.30 3.33
CA ASP A 40 -19.95 16.85 3.51
C ASP A 40 -19.30 16.44 4.83
N GLU A 41 -18.95 17.38 5.73
CA GLU A 41 -18.52 17.01 7.08
C GLU A 41 -19.60 16.18 7.78
N TYR A 42 -19.20 15.12 8.48
CA TYR A 42 -20.15 14.19 9.11
C TYR A 42 -19.56 13.49 10.32
N PHE A 43 -20.45 12.91 11.12
CA PHE A 43 -20.11 11.94 12.15
C PHE A 43 -21.09 10.76 12.12
N VAL A 44 -20.65 9.63 12.67
CA VAL A 44 -21.44 8.42 12.80
C VAL A 44 -21.61 8.09 14.27
N LEU A 45 -22.86 7.91 14.69
CA LEU A 45 -23.22 7.35 15.99
C LEU A 45 -23.50 5.87 15.83
N SER A 46 -22.68 5.03 16.44
CA SER A 46 -22.95 3.59 16.54
C SER A 46 -23.59 3.24 17.88
N GLY A 47 -24.59 2.37 17.83
CA GLY A 47 -25.39 1.96 18.98
C GLY A 47 -26.84 1.66 18.58
N ALA A 48 -27.56 0.97 19.45
CA ALA A 48 -28.96 0.63 19.25
C ALA A 48 -29.81 1.15 20.42
N GLY A 49 -30.94 1.80 20.09
CA GLY A 49 -31.87 2.32 21.09
C GLY A 49 -32.49 3.66 20.72
N GLY A 50 -33.23 4.25 21.66
CA GLY A 50 -33.80 5.59 21.51
C GLY A 50 -32.72 6.67 21.61
N LEU A 51 -32.84 7.70 20.78
CA LEU A 51 -31.93 8.86 20.75
C LEU A 51 -32.38 10.02 21.66
N ASP A 52 -33.51 9.87 22.37
CA ASP A 52 -33.97 10.85 23.35
C ASP A 52 -32.91 11.05 24.45
N GLY A 53 -32.53 12.32 24.66
CA GLY A 53 -31.52 12.70 25.67
C GLY A 53 -30.07 12.60 25.20
N TRP A 54 -29.81 12.14 23.96
CA TRP A 54 -28.50 12.19 23.33
C TRP A 54 -28.28 13.53 22.63
N VAL A 55 -27.07 14.08 22.78
CA VAL A 55 -26.67 15.37 22.19
C VAL A 55 -25.22 15.26 21.70
N VAL A 56 -24.93 15.77 20.51
CA VAL A 56 -23.56 15.97 20.02
C VAL A 56 -23.28 17.47 20.01
N THR A 57 -22.14 17.93 20.53
CA THR A 57 -21.81 19.36 20.62
C THR A 57 -20.33 19.60 20.34
N ASP A 58 -20.01 20.71 19.69
CA ASP A 58 -18.66 21.26 19.48
C ASP A 58 -18.32 22.36 20.50
N GLY A 59 -19.28 22.76 21.36
CA GLY A 59 -19.16 23.86 22.30
C GLY A 59 -19.82 25.16 21.80
N GLU A 60 -19.87 25.41 20.50
CA GLU A 60 -20.54 26.54 19.85
C GLU A 60 -22.01 26.22 19.48
N GLY A 61 -22.30 24.96 19.20
CA GLY A 61 -23.61 24.45 18.84
C GLY A 61 -23.81 23.02 19.27
N SER A 62 -25.01 22.51 19.03
CA SER A 62 -25.33 21.12 19.33
C SER A 62 -26.38 20.56 18.40
N VAL A 63 -26.28 19.26 18.14
CA VAL A 63 -27.21 18.46 17.36
C VAL A 63 -27.94 17.49 18.28
N ARG A 64 -29.26 17.44 18.14
CA ARG A 64 -30.17 16.46 18.77
C ARG A 64 -31.02 15.79 17.71
N PHE A 65 -31.81 14.80 18.11
CA PHE A 65 -32.70 14.07 17.20
C PHE A 65 -34.17 14.37 17.51
N PRO A 66 -35.07 14.28 16.52
CA PRO A 66 -36.50 14.39 16.76
C PRO A 66 -36.98 13.45 17.87
N ALA A 67 -37.99 13.88 18.64
CA ALA A 67 -38.48 13.11 19.78
C ALA A 67 -39.01 11.73 19.34
N GLY A 68 -38.58 10.69 20.03
CA GLY A 68 -38.95 9.30 19.73
C GLY A 68 -38.15 8.66 18.60
N THR A 69 -37.12 9.32 18.06
CA THR A 69 -36.18 8.69 17.12
C THR A 69 -35.45 7.52 17.80
N SER A 70 -35.24 6.44 17.04
CA SER A 70 -34.40 5.30 17.42
C SER A 70 -33.43 4.96 16.29
N SER A 71 -32.24 4.49 16.63
CA SER A 71 -31.27 3.92 15.68
C SER A 71 -31.10 2.42 15.90
N SER A 72 -30.82 1.69 14.81
CA SER A 72 -30.50 0.27 14.80
C SER A 72 -29.02 -0.03 14.52
N ASP A 73 -28.17 1.01 14.54
CA ASP A 73 -26.74 0.97 14.23
C ASP A 73 -26.41 0.79 12.72
N PRO A 74 -25.54 1.62 12.12
CA PRO A 74 -25.07 2.95 12.54
C PRO A 74 -26.07 4.07 12.17
N LEU A 75 -25.87 5.27 12.71
CA LEU A 75 -26.58 6.50 12.32
C LEU A 75 -25.60 7.55 11.78
N ILE A 76 -25.79 7.98 10.54
CA ILE A 76 -24.95 8.97 9.85
C ILE A 76 -25.60 10.35 9.92
N VAL A 77 -24.88 11.33 10.44
CA VAL A 77 -25.32 12.73 10.47
C VAL A 77 -24.31 13.58 9.72
N ALA A 78 -24.73 14.19 8.61
CA ALA A 78 -23.89 15.09 7.83
C ALA A 78 -24.36 16.54 7.97
N ARG A 79 -23.51 17.50 7.63
CA ARG A 79 -23.87 18.91 7.71
C ARG A 79 -24.89 19.32 6.65
N GLU A 80 -24.67 18.94 5.39
CA GLU A 80 -25.58 19.16 4.26
C GLU A 80 -25.78 17.84 3.49
N ALA A 81 -27.01 17.34 3.39
CA ALA A 81 -27.27 16.05 2.74
C ALA A 81 -26.90 16.05 1.24
N ALA A 82 -27.10 17.17 0.55
CA ALA A 82 -26.75 17.29 -0.86
C ALA A 82 -25.23 17.17 -1.09
N ALA A 83 -24.43 17.87 -0.28
CA ALA A 83 -22.97 17.81 -0.37
C ALA A 83 -22.44 16.42 0.01
N TYR A 84 -22.99 15.82 1.08
CA TYR A 84 -22.64 14.46 1.47
C TYR A 84 -22.93 13.44 0.36
N TYR A 85 -24.11 13.50 -0.28
CA TYR A 85 -24.43 12.63 -1.41
C TYR A 85 -23.49 12.83 -2.60
N GLU A 86 -23.14 14.09 -2.92
CA GLU A 86 -22.21 14.38 -4.00
C GLU A 86 -20.85 13.70 -3.78
N ILE A 87 -20.35 13.66 -2.54
CA ILE A 87 -19.05 13.07 -2.21
C ILE A 87 -19.12 11.55 -1.98
N HIS A 88 -20.08 11.08 -1.19
CA HIS A 88 -20.17 9.70 -0.70
C HIS A 88 -21.08 8.79 -1.55
N GLY A 89 -21.90 9.34 -2.44
CA GLY A 89 -22.81 8.56 -3.31
C GLY A 89 -24.02 7.95 -2.59
N ALA A 90 -24.24 8.30 -1.32
CA ALA A 90 -25.39 7.90 -0.52
C ALA A 90 -25.86 9.08 0.35
N TYR A 91 -27.13 9.11 0.73
CA TYR A 91 -27.65 10.14 1.64
C TYR A 91 -27.33 9.77 3.10
N PRO A 92 -27.09 10.77 3.98
CA PRO A 92 -27.00 10.53 5.41
C PRO A 92 -28.39 10.23 5.99
N ASP A 93 -28.45 9.72 7.22
CA ASP A 93 -29.73 9.51 7.91
C ASP A 93 -30.34 10.83 8.38
N TYR A 94 -29.49 11.81 8.71
CA TYR A 94 -29.88 13.15 9.11
C TYR A 94 -28.96 14.21 8.53
N GLU A 95 -29.50 15.42 8.34
CA GLU A 95 -28.71 16.62 8.05
C GLU A 95 -28.82 17.70 9.12
N VAL A 96 -27.76 18.50 9.31
CA VAL A 96 -27.75 19.60 10.30
C VAL A 96 -28.35 20.87 9.72
N LEU A 97 -28.06 21.16 8.45
CA LEU A 97 -28.62 22.26 7.68
C LEU A 97 -29.68 21.70 6.74
N SER A 98 -30.89 22.24 6.81
CA SER A 98 -32.01 21.80 5.97
C SER A 98 -31.72 22.16 4.50
N THR A 99 -31.26 21.18 3.72
CA THR A 99 -30.93 21.33 2.29
C THR A 99 -31.81 20.48 1.40
N LEU A 100 -32.35 19.35 1.88
CA LEU A 100 -33.18 18.41 1.12
C LEU A 100 -34.40 17.94 1.92
N ASP A 101 -35.61 18.28 1.44
CA ASP A 101 -36.88 17.99 2.11
C ASP A 101 -37.15 16.51 2.48
N PHE A 102 -36.45 15.55 1.84
CA PHE A 102 -36.63 14.12 2.09
C PHE A 102 -35.57 13.52 3.02
N VAL A 103 -34.50 14.25 3.35
CA VAL A 103 -33.54 13.86 4.39
C VAL A 103 -33.99 14.51 5.69
N PRO A 104 -34.23 13.74 6.76
CA PRO A 104 -34.66 14.31 8.03
C PRO A 104 -33.66 15.32 8.61
N ASP A 105 -34.17 16.46 9.08
CA ASP A 105 -33.36 17.43 9.81
C ASP A 105 -33.05 16.94 11.22
N ALA A 106 -31.79 17.06 11.63
CA ALA A 106 -31.42 17.00 13.03
C ALA A 106 -31.84 18.30 13.74
N VAL A 107 -32.17 18.21 15.03
CA VAL A 107 -32.58 19.36 15.83
C VAL A 107 -31.33 20.10 16.31
N SER A 108 -30.91 21.13 15.57
CA SER A 108 -29.72 21.92 15.86
C SER A 108 -30.00 23.18 16.70
N THR A 109 -29.06 23.55 17.57
CA THR A 109 -29.05 24.82 18.30
C THR A 109 -27.66 25.43 18.26
N GLY A 110 -27.55 26.76 18.11
CA GLY A 110 -26.23 27.40 17.93
C GLY A 110 -25.65 27.12 16.54
N ARG A 111 -24.33 27.18 16.41
CA ARG A 111 -23.63 26.83 15.17
C ARG A 111 -22.79 25.59 15.43
N PHE A 112 -23.32 24.43 15.08
CA PHE A 112 -22.55 23.19 15.08
C PHE A 112 -21.81 23.09 13.75
N GLN A 113 -20.49 23.24 13.77
CA GLN A 113 -19.63 23.12 12.60
C GLN A 113 -18.22 22.74 13.05
N MET A 114 -17.75 21.59 12.59
CA MET A 114 -16.45 21.06 12.95
C MET A 114 -15.33 21.89 12.30
N ALA A 115 -14.42 22.42 13.10
CA ALA A 115 -13.30 23.21 12.59
C ALA A 115 -12.20 22.29 12.02
N ASN A 116 -11.72 22.55 10.80
CA ASN A 116 -10.86 21.63 10.05
C ASN A 116 -9.54 21.25 10.76
N THR A 117 -8.97 22.14 11.58
CA THR A 117 -7.61 21.97 12.14
C THR A 117 -7.55 21.70 13.64
N LYS A 118 -8.49 22.24 14.41
CA LYS A 118 -8.55 22.05 15.86
C LYS A 118 -9.96 22.25 16.37
N ASP A 119 -10.50 21.22 17.02
CA ASP A 119 -11.81 21.25 17.63
C ASP A 119 -11.97 20.18 18.72
N ASP A 120 -13.08 20.23 19.45
CA ASP A 120 -13.55 19.16 20.32
C ASP A 120 -15.04 18.87 20.15
N VAL A 121 -15.39 17.64 19.77
CA VAL A 121 -16.77 17.16 19.66
C VAL A 121 -17.06 16.23 20.83
N THR A 122 -18.11 16.54 21.60
CA THR A 122 -18.53 15.75 22.76
C THR A 122 -19.92 15.16 22.56
N LEU A 123 -20.02 13.85 22.76
CA LEU A 123 -21.26 13.11 22.89
C LEU A 123 -21.73 13.14 24.35
N LEU A 124 -22.96 13.62 24.56
CA LEU A 124 -23.61 13.73 25.86
C LEU A 124 -24.83 12.81 25.94
N PHE A 125 -25.06 12.24 27.11
CA PHE A 125 -26.32 11.61 27.47
C PHE A 125 -26.88 12.24 28.75
N LEU A 126 -28.09 12.82 28.67
CA LEU A 126 -28.71 13.57 29.78
C LEU A 126 -27.74 14.61 30.38
N ASP A 127 -27.14 15.41 29.50
CA ASP A 127 -26.16 16.47 29.79
C ASP A 127 -24.85 15.99 30.46
N LYS A 128 -24.57 14.69 30.46
CA LYS A 128 -23.31 14.12 30.96
C LYS A 128 -22.43 13.66 29.79
N PRO A 129 -21.12 13.99 29.77
CA PRO A 129 -20.20 13.51 28.74
C PRO A 129 -20.06 11.99 28.79
N VAL A 130 -20.24 11.38 27.62
CA VAL A 130 -20.05 9.95 27.35
C VAL A 130 -18.74 9.74 26.61
N GLN A 131 -18.48 10.54 25.58
CA GLN A 131 -17.26 10.49 24.78
C GLN A 131 -16.91 11.91 24.32
N SER A 132 -15.63 12.25 24.34
CA SER A 132 -15.10 13.46 23.71
C SER A 132 -14.07 13.05 22.67
N VAL A 133 -14.10 13.74 21.54
CA VAL A 133 -13.26 13.51 20.37
C VAL A 133 -12.59 14.84 20.05
N THR A 134 -11.28 14.86 19.99
CA THR A 134 -10.50 16.09 19.89
C THR A 134 -9.46 15.96 18.79
N TRP A 135 -9.23 17.04 18.06
CA TRP A 135 -8.06 17.16 17.19
C TRP A 135 -7.37 18.50 17.46
N PRO A 136 -6.03 18.55 17.51
CA PRO A 136 -5.07 17.47 17.25
C PRO A 136 -4.87 16.47 18.42
N GLY A 137 -5.76 16.43 19.42
CA GLY A 137 -5.58 15.62 20.63
C GLY A 137 -5.62 14.10 20.40
N ASP A 138 -6.73 13.58 19.88
CA ASP A 138 -6.91 12.16 19.56
C ASP A 138 -6.34 11.80 18.19
N PHE A 139 -6.45 12.70 17.21
CA PHE A 139 -5.89 12.55 15.87
C PHE A 139 -5.62 13.92 15.24
N SER A 140 -4.79 13.97 14.19
CA SER A 140 -4.69 15.16 13.34
C SER A 140 -5.74 15.09 12.25
N SER A 141 -6.44 16.19 11.95
CA SER A 141 -7.39 16.27 10.83
C SER A 141 -6.74 16.83 9.56
N LYS A 142 -7.21 16.37 8.40
CA LYS A 142 -6.85 16.86 7.05
C LYS A 142 -8.00 16.59 6.08
N ASN A 143 -8.03 17.37 5.01
CA ASN A 143 -9.02 17.27 3.95
C ASN A 143 -9.25 15.85 3.41
N GLY A 144 -10.51 15.40 3.53
CA GLY A 144 -11.06 14.11 3.19
C GLY A 144 -10.59 12.93 4.04
N MET A 145 -9.97 13.19 5.20
CA MET A 145 -9.56 12.13 6.12
C MET A 145 -10.71 11.71 7.00
N ILE A 146 -10.93 10.41 7.07
CA ILE A 146 -11.91 9.76 7.95
C ILE A 146 -11.16 9.24 9.16
N HIS A 147 -11.74 9.45 10.33
CA HIS A 147 -11.25 8.86 11.58
C HIS A 147 -12.28 7.84 12.07
N VAL A 148 -11.83 6.63 12.36
CA VAL A 148 -12.69 5.53 12.84
C VAL A 148 -12.27 5.15 14.25
N PHE A 149 -13.24 4.98 15.14
CA PHE A 149 -13.04 4.54 16.51
C PHE A 149 -13.54 3.10 16.66
N SER A 150 -12.65 2.21 17.10
CA SER A 150 -12.98 0.82 17.34
C SER A 150 -12.17 0.26 18.51
N ASN A 151 -12.75 -0.67 19.28
CA ASN A 151 -12.09 -1.32 20.41
C ASN A 151 -11.48 -0.34 21.45
N GLY A 152 -12.08 0.83 21.61
CA GLY A 152 -11.64 1.82 22.60
C GLY A 152 -10.52 2.75 22.13
N ILE A 153 -10.09 2.65 20.86
CA ILE A 153 -9.01 3.46 20.28
C ILE A 153 -9.41 4.04 18.93
N TRP A 154 -8.86 5.20 18.59
CA TRP A 154 -8.93 5.76 17.24
C TRP A 154 -7.92 5.05 16.35
N ASP A 155 -8.36 4.69 15.15
CA ASP A 155 -7.50 4.09 14.14
C ASP A 155 -6.44 5.10 13.70
N GLU A 156 -5.17 4.73 13.83
CA GLU A 156 -4.02 5.57 13.48
C GLU A 156 -3.77 5.62 11.96
N ARG A 157 -4.45 4.78 11.17
CA ARG A 157 -4.31 4.76 9.72
C ARG A 157 -4.84 6.05 9.10
N VAL A 158 -4.17 6.47 8.02
CA VAL A 158 -4.65 7.54 7.15
C VAL A 158 -5.75 6.99 6.26
N MET A 159 -7.01 7.08 6.71
CA MET A 159 -8.17 6.65 5.91
C MET A 159 -8.75 7.83 5.13
N ARG A 160 -9.06 7.62 3.86
CA ARG A 160 -9.73 8.61 3.00
C ARG A 160 -11.10 8.15 2.58
N ILE A 161 -11.96 9.12 2.26
CA ILE A 161 -13.31 8.86 1.75
C ILE A 161 -13.26 7.86 0.58
N GLY A 162 -14.04 6.79 0.72
CA GLY A 162 -14.19 5.73 -0.29
C GLY A 162 -13.11 4.64 -0.28
N GLN A 163 -12.04 4.77 0.51
CA GLN A 163 -11.04 3.70 0.66
C GLN A 163 -11.66 2.43 1.25
N SER A 164 -11.07 1.28 0.95
CA SER A 164 -11.51 0.01 1.54
C SER A 164 -11.18 -0.10 3.02
N SER A 165 -11.84 -1.05 3.70
CA SER A 165 -11.46 -1.51 5.04
C SER A 165 -11.44 -3.04 5.08
N VAL A 166 -10.53 -3.64 4.31
CA VAL A 166 -10.33 -5.08 4.22
C VAL A 166 -9.66 -5.61 5.49
N LEU A 167 -10.14 -6.76 5.98
CA LEU A 167 -9.61 -7.38 7.19
C LEU A 167 -8.56 -8.45 6.88
N PRO A 168 -7.53 -8.62 7.73
CA PRO A 168 -6.53 -9.67 7.56
C PRO A 168 -7.17 -11.06 7.66
N ARG A 169 -6.75 -11.97 6.77
CA ARG A 169 -7.19 -13.37 6.71
C ARG A 169 -6.03 -14.26 6.26
N THR A 170 -6.00 -15.48 6.75
CA THR A 170 -5.03 -16.50 6.33
C THR A 170 -5.77 -17.69 5.75
N PHE A 171 -5.28 -18.20 4.63
CA PHE A 171 -5.87 -19.31 3.89
C PHE A 171 -4.85 -20.42 3.72
N VAL A 172 -5.33 -21.67 3.58
CA VAL A 172 -4.50 -22.78 3.10
C VAL A 172 -4.67 -22.84 1.58
N ALA A 173 -3.59 -22.61 0.84
CA ALA A 173 -3.54 -22.79 -0.59
C ALA A 173 -3.17 -24.22 -0.95
N ASP A 174 -3.77 -24.74 -2.02
CA ASP A 174 -3.49 -26.09 -2.53
C ASP A 174 -2.02 -26.20 -2.90
N SER A 175 -1.53 -25.19 -3.62
CA SER A 175 -0.11 -25.02 -3.91
C SER A 175 0.26 -23.56 -4.19
N VAL A 176 1.55 -23.28 -4.11
CA VAL A 176 2.14 -22.00 -4.50
C VAL A 176 3.36 -22.28 -5.38
N THR A 177 3.37 -21.69 -6.58
CA THR A 177 4.55 -21.65 -7.45
C THR A 177 5.33 -20.38 -7.18
N LEU A 178 6.53 -20.54 -6.63
CA LEU A 178 7.48 -19.48 -6.31
C LEU A 178 8.36 -19.21 -7.54
N PHE A 179 8.64 -17.94 -7.83
CA PHE A 179 9.49 -17.57 -8.96
C PHE A 179 10.20 -16.24 -8.72
N VAL A 180 11.24 -15.99 -9.50
CA VAL A 180 11.97 -14.73 -9.49
C VAL A 180 12.22 -14.23 -10.91
N SER A 181 12.25 -12.90 -11.05
CA SER A 181 12.78 -12.22 -12.23
C SER A 181 14.28 -12.01 -12.06
N PRO A 182 15.09 -12.16 -13.12
CA PRO A 182 14.73 -12.48 -14.50
C PRO A 182 14.58 -13.98 -14.81
N ASP A 183 14.87 -14.85 -13.84
CA ASP A 183 15.12 -16.28 -14.08
C ASP A 183 13.92 -17.08 -14.61
N SER A 184 12.72 -16.88 -14.04
CA SER A 184 11.55 -17.73 -14.29
C SER A 184 10.21 -16.99 -14.34
N SER A 185 10.20 -15.68 -14.17
CA SER A 185 8.98 -14.88 -14.08
C SER A 185 8.10 -14.92 -15.33
N PHE A 186 8.68 -14.83 -16.53
CA PHE A 186 7.89 -14.82 -17.76
C PHE A 186 7.17 -16.15 -18.00
N GLU A 187 7.85 -17.27 -17.77
CA GLU A 187 7.25 -18.60 -17.96
C GLU A 187 6.04 -18.80 -17.05
N VAL A 188 6.14 -18.41 -15.77
CA VAL A 188 5.03 -18.55 -14.81
C VAL A 188 3.89 -17.59 -15.13
N VAL A 189 4.18 -16.30 -15.31
CA VAL A 189 3.15 -15.27 -15.57
C VAL A 189 2.42 -15.55 -16.88
N ASN A 190 3.17 -15.77 -17.96
CA ASN A 190 2.58 -16.07 -19.26
C ASN A 190 1.86 -17.43 -19.26
N GLY A 191 2.40 -18.42 -18.53
CA GLY A 191 1.77 -19.73 -18.39
C GLY A 191 0.36 -19.64 -17.79
N VAL A 192 0.18 -18.83 -16.74
CA VAL A 192 -1.15 -18.61 -16.15
C VAL A 192 -2.05 -17.84 -17.10
N ILE A 193 -1.59 -16.75 -17.74
CA ILE A 193 -2.38 -15.96 -18.71
C ILE A 193 -2.91 -16.82 -19.86
N ARG A 194 -2.05 -17.70 -20.41
CA ARG A 194 -2.43 -18.62 -21.48
C ARG A 194 -3.34 -19.75 -21.00
N GLY A 195 -3.23 -20.09 -19.72
CA GLY A 195 -4.02 -21.13 -19.06
C GLY A 195 -5.44 -20.69 -18.72
N THR A 196 -5.71 -19.38 -18.61
CA THR A 196 -7.03 -18.85 -18.25
C THR A 196 -8.12 -19.22 -19.25
N GLN A 197 -9.29 -19.61 -18.73
CA GLN A 197 -10.42 -20.15 -19.49
C GLN A 197 -11.69 -19.29 -19.45
N SER A 198 -11.98 -18.61 -18.35
CA SER A 198 -13.24 -17.88 -18.16
C SER A 198 -13.05 -16.40 -17.85
N GLU A 199 -12.21 -16.05 -16.87
CA GLU A 199 -12.05 -14.64 -16.47
C GLU A 199 -10.66 -14.31 -15.93
N MET A 200 -10.27 -13.06 -16.12
CA MET A 200 -9.01 -12.51 -15.67
C MET A 200 -9.16 -11.07 -15.17
N PHE A 201 -8.74 -10.82 -13.93
CA PHE A 201 -8.68 -9.48 -13.35
C PHE A 201 -7.22 -9.09 -13.13
N ILE A 202 -6.74 -8.05 -13.81
CA ILE A 202 -5.35 -7.59 -13.72
C ILE A 202 -5.33 -6.22 -13.04
N SER A 203 -4.61 -6.09 -11.93
CA SER A 203 -4.37 -4.81 -11.25
C SER A 203 -2.88 -4.51 -11.25
N MET A 204 -2.48 -3.48 -11.99
CA MET A 204 -1.08 -3.24 -12.33
C MET A 204 -0.75 -1.75 -12.35
N TYR A 205 0.31 -1.34 -11.64
CA TYR A 205 0.77 0.05 -11.68
C TYR A 205 1.19 0.50 -13.08
N GLU A 206 1.98 -0.32 -13.79
CA GLU A 206 2.43 -0.02 -15.15
C GLU A 206 2.43 -1.28 -16.03
N PHE A 207 1.91 -1.17 -17.26
CA PHE A 207 1.89 -2.25 -18.24
C PHE A 207 2.46 -1.79 -19.60
N THR A 208 3.72 -2.12 -19.87
CA THR A 208 4.43 -1.78 -21.13
C THR A 208 4.97 -2.99 -21.89
N HIS A 209 4.78 -4.22 -21.40
CA HIS A 209 5.34 -5.43 -21.99
C HIS A 209 4.52 -5.93 -23.19
N PRO A 210 5.03 -5.88 -24.44
CA PRO A 210 4.23 -6.22 -25.62
C PRO A 210 3.84 -7.71 -25.68
N GLU A 211 4.74 -8.64 -25.37
CA GLU A 211 4.45 -10.08 -25.46
C GLU A 211 3.46 -10.57 -24.39
N LEU A 212 3.48 -9.97 -23.20
CA LEU A 212 2.42 -10.23 -22.21
C LEU A 212 1.10 -9.60 -22.68
N ALA A 213 1.12 -8.41 -23.28
CA ALA A 213 -0.08 -7.79 -23.83
C ALA A 213 -0.71 -8.63 -24.97
N GLU A 214 0.11 -9.19 -25.87
CA GLU A 214 -0.34 -10.17 -26.88
C GLU A 214 -0.96 -11.39 -26.22
N SER A 215 -0.35 -11.93 -25.17
CA SER A 215 -0.88 -13.10 -24.46
C SER A 215 -2.22 -12.82 -23.76
N VAL A 216 -2.40 -11.62 -23.23
CA VAL A 216 -3.67 -11.14 -22.65
C VAL A 216 -4.72 -10.91 -23.74
N ALA A 217 -4.35 -10.29 -24.86
CA ALA A 217 -5.24 -10.12 -26.02
C ALA A 217 -5.67 -11.47 -26.60
N ASP A 218 -4.77 -12.44 -26.66
CA ASP A 218 -5.09 -13.82 -27.05
C ASP A 218 -6.09 -14.46 -26.09
N ALA A 219 -6.04 -14.15 -24.80
CA ALA A 219 -7.05 -14.62 -23.84
C ALA A 219 -8.43 -14.02 -24.14
N ALA A 220 -8.50 -12.70 -24.36
CA ALA A 220 -9.74 -12.04 -24.77
C ALA A 220 -10.28 -12.61 -26.10
N PHE A 221 -9.41 -12.87 -27.08
CA PHE A 221 -9.78 -13.49 -28.34
C PHE A 221 -10.35 -14.91 -28.18
N ARG A 222 -9.85 -15.68 -27.19
CA ARG A 222 -10.42 -16.99 -26.83
C ARG A 222 -11.78 -16.90 -26.13
N GLY A 223 -12.25 -15.70 -25.79
CA GLY A 223 -13.52 -15.46 -25.09
C GLY A 223 -13.40 -15.35 -23.57
N VAL A 224 -12.18 -15.23 -23.02
CA VAL A 224 -11.96 -14.93 -21.60
C VAL A 224 -12.42 -13.50 -21.32
N ASN A 225 -13.17 -13.30 -20.23
CA ASN A 225 -13.52 -11.95 -19.77
C ASN A 225 -12.31 -11.31 -19.06
N VAL A 226 -11.60 -10.41 -19.74
CA VAL A 226 -10.42 -9.75 -19.20
C VAL A 226 -10.74 -8.32 -18.79
N THR A 227 -10.50 -7.98 -17.52
CA THR A 227 -10.56 -6.60 -17.01
C THR A 227 -9.18 -6.18 -16.49
N LEU A 228 -8.68 -5.05 -16.97
CA LEU A 228 -7.42 -4.45 -16.59
C LEU A 228 -7.68 -3.13 -15.87
N LEU A 229 -7.19 -2.99 -14.64
CA LEU A 229 -7.16 -1.76 -13.86
C LEU A 229 -5.71 -1.28 -13.73
N VAL A 230 -5.43 -0.06 -14.18
CA VAL A 230 -4.09 0.56 -14.18
C VAL A 230 -4.10 1.95 -13.54
N GLU A 231 -2.93 2.41 -13.08
CA GLU A 231 -2.75 3.79 -12.64
C GLU A 231 -2.87 4.77 -13.82
N GLY A 232 -3.75 5.78 -13.72
CA GLY A 232 -3.95 6.76 -14.79
C GLY A 232 -2.89 7.87 -14.80
N GLY A 233 -2.27 8.15 -13.66
CA GLY A 233 -1.24 9.19 -13.51
C GLY A 233 0.00 8.70 -12.75
N PRO A 234 0.74 7.69 -13.27
CA PRO A 234 1.93 7.19 -12.59
C PRO A 234 2.97 8.29 -12.48
N VAL A 235 3.97 8.13 -11.60
CA VAL A 235 5.07 9.09 -11.45
C VAL A 235 5.75 9.34 -12.80
N GLY A 236 5.73 10.59 -13.26
CA GLY A 236 6.25 10.97 -14.58
C GLY A 236 5.22 10.92 -15.72
N GLY A 237 3.99 10.47 -15.44
CA GLY A 237 2.91 10.28 -16.39
C GLY A 237 3.01 8.97 -17.17
N MET A 238 1.90 8.57 -17.78
CA MET A 238 1.82 7.37 -18.62
C MET A 238 2.70 7.51 -19.87
N SER A 239 3.60 6.56 -20.09
CA SER A 239 4.54 6.58 -21.22
C SER A 239 3.84 6.29 -22.56
N SER A 240 4.51 6.57 -23.68
CA SER A 240 3.97 6.22 -25.01
C SER A 240 3.88 4.71 -25.22
N GLU A 241 4.83 3.94 -24.68
CA GLU A 241 4.81 2.47 -24.74
C GLU A 241 3.60 1.92 -23.96
N GLU A 242 3.32 2.47 -22.78
CA GLU A 242 2.16 2.09 -21.98
C GLU A 242 0.86 2.40 -22.74
N LYS A 243 0.69 3.63 -23.24
CA LYS A 243 -0.47 3.99 -24.06
C LYS A 243 -0.62 3.06 -25.26
N GLY A 244 0.48 2.73 -25.93
CA GLY A 244 0.51 1.77 -27.04
C GLY A 244 -0.01 0.38 -26.66
N VAL A 245 0.41 -0.14 -25.50
CA VAL A 245 -0.08 -1.41 -24.95
C VAL A 245 -1.57 -1.33 -24.59
N LEU A 246 -2.00 -0.28 -23.87
CA LEU A 246 -3.40 -0.12 -23.48
C LEU A 246 -4.32 0.05 -24.70
N ASN A 247 -3.88 0.78 -25.72
CA ASN A 247 -4.56 0.90 -27.01
C ASN A 247 -4.76 -0.47 -27.66
N TYR A 248 -3.71 -1.28 -27.72
CA TYR A 248 -3.76 -2.62 -28.30
C TYR A 248 -4.72 -3.55 -27.54
N LEU A 249 -4.66 -3.54 -26.20
CA LEU A 249 -5.52 -4.36 -25.34
C LEU A 249 -6.99 -3.96 -25.47
N ALA A 250 -7.30 -2.66 -25.38
CA ALA A 250 -8.66 -2.15 -25.53
C ALA A 250 -9.26 -2.49 -26.91
N ASN A 251 -8.47 -2.36 -27.98
CA ASN A 251 -8.89 -2.73 -29.33
C ASN A 251 -9.02 -4.25 -29.54
N SER A 252 -8.44 -5.06 -28.66
CA SER A 252 -8.50 -6.52 -28.68
C SER A 252 -9.63 -7.09 -27.80
N GLY A 253 -10.48 -6.23 -27.23
CA GLY A 253 -11.65 -6.63 -26.44
C GLY A 253 -11.41 -6.76 -24.94
N VAL A 254 -10.26 -6.28 -24.43
CA VAL A 254 -10.01 -6.17 -22.98
C VAL A 254 -10.73 -4.94 -22.43
N SER A 255 -11.39 -5.09 -21.28
CA SER A 255 -11.99 -3.95 -20.56
C SER A 255 -10.91 -3.24 -19.75
N VAL A 256 -10.46 -2.08 -20.23
CA VAL A 256 -9.37 -1.31 -19.59
C VAL A 256 -9.94 -0.12 -18.82
N TYR A 257 -9.52 0.02 -17.57
CA TYR A 257 -9.91 1.10 -16.65
C TYR A 257 -8.67 1.75 -16.02
N THR A 258 -8.74 3.05 -15.81
CA THR A 258 -7.77 3.83 -15.04
C THR A 258 -8.36 4.19 -13.69
N ILE A 259 -7.50 4.25 -12.67
CA ILE A 259 -7.77 4.98 -11.43
C ILE A 259 -6.91 6.24 -11.42
N GLU A 260 -7.54 7.39 -11.23
CA GLU A 260 -6.85 8.68 -11.29
C GLU A 260 -7.62 9.78 -10.56
N SER A 261 -6.89 10.83 -10.17
CA SER A 261 -7.52 12.03 -9.61
C SER A 261 -8.01 12.92 -10.74
N THR A 262 -9.18 13.54 -10.55
CA THR A 262 -9.67 14.62 -11.43
C THR A 262 -9.68 15.95 -10.69
N ASP A 263 -9.81 17.05 -11.43
CA ASP A 263 -9.88 18.40 -10.85
C ASP A 263 -11.04 18.56 -9.85
N ALA A 264 -12.07 17.72 -9.94
CA ALA A 264 -13.25 17.77 -9.09
C ALA A 264 -13.10 16.99 -7.78
N LYS A 265 -12.38 15.84 -7.80
CA LYS A 265 -12.22 14.97 -6.64
C LYS A 265 -10.87 14.25 -6.67
N PRO A 266 -10.16 14.18 -5.52
CA PRO A 266 -8.96 13.36 -5.43
C PRO A 266 -9.32 11.87 -5.49
N ALA A 267 -8.42 11.09 -6.10
CA ALA A 267 -8.49 9.64 -6.02
C ALA A 267 -8.36 9.17 -4.56
N ARG A 268 -9.01 8.05 -4.27
CA ARG A 268 -9.03 7.43 -2.94
C ARG A 268 -7.64 6.97 -2.52
N TYR A 269 -6.80 6.63 -3.48
CA TYR A 269 -5.40 6.29 -3.28
C TYR A 269 -4.52 7.28 -4.02
N ARG A 270 -3.36 7.60 -3.45
CA ARG A 270 -2.36 8.46 -4.10
C ARG A 270 -1.85 7.83 -5.39
N TYR A 271 -1.64 6.51 -5.38
CA TYR A 271 -1.32 5.69 -6.54
C TYR A 271 -1.90 4.28 -6.39
N LEU A 272 -2.34 3.68 -7.48
CA LEU A 272 -2.55 2.24 -7.63
C LEU A 272 -1.23 1.55 -7.93
N HIS A 273 -0.51 1.16 -6.89
CA HIS A 273 0.81 0.55 -7.01
C HIS A 273 0.78 -1.00 -6.88
N THR A 274 -0.40 -1.59 -7.03
CA THR A 274 -0.62 -3.04 -7.03
C THR A 274 0.03 -3.73 -8.22
N LYS A 275 0.40 -5.00 -8.02
CA LYS A 275 0.95 -5.89 -9.05
C LYS A 275 0.44 -7.30 -8.78
N TYR A 276 -0.80 -7.53 -9.15
CA TYR A 276 -1.43 -8.85 -9.03
C TYR A 276 -2.41 -9.09 -10.16
N PHE A 277 -2.72 -10.35 -10.42
CA PHE A 277 -3.90 -10.70 -11.18
C PHE A 277 -4.53 -12.01 -10.70
N VAL A 278 -5.83 -12.13 -10.93
CA VAL A 278 -6.65 -13.31 -10.59
C VAL A 278 -7.14 -13.96 -11.89
N SER A 279 -7.09 -15.29 -11.97
CA SER A 279 -7.52 -16.11 -13.10
C SER A 279 -8.50 -17.18 -12.64
N ASP A 280 -9.63 -17.29 -13.32
CA ASP A 280 -10.66 -18.34 -13.17
C ASP A 280 -11.10 -18.60 -11.71
N ASP A 281 -11.20 -17.54 -10.89
CA ASP A 281 -11.53 -17.63 -9.46
C ASP A 281 -10.67 -18.63 -8.67
N PHE A 282 -9.46 -18.93 -9.14
CA PHE A 282 -8.63 -20.00 -8.57
C PHE A 282 -7.14 -19.67 -8.46
N VAL A 283 -6.56 -18.98 -9.44
CA VAL A 283 -5.13 -18.66 -9.42
C VAL A 283 -4.94 -17.16 -9.18
N THR A 284 -4.15 -16.80 -8.18
CA THR A 284 -3.72 -15.41 -7.94
C THR A 284 -2.21 -15.30 -8.12
N ILE A 285 -1.75 -14.45 -9.02
CA ILE A 285 -0.34 -14.06 -9.08
C ILE A 285 -0.14 -12.76 -8.29
N VAL A 286 0.87 -12.72 -7.43
CA VAL A 286 1.35 -11.51 -6.75
C VAL A 286 2.85 -11.36 -6.99
N LEU A 287 3.31 -10.15 -7.29
CA LEU A 287 4.69 -9.89 -7.70
C LEU A 287 5.21 -8.52 -7.21
N SER A 288 6.53 -8.35 -7.21
CA SER A 288 7.17 -7.07 -6.90
C SER A 288 7.39 -6.16 -8.12
N GLU A 289 7.34 -6.75 -9.31
CA GLU A 289 7.62 -6.09 -10.60
C GLU A 289 6.36 -5.57 -11.30
N ASN A 290 6.53 -4.54 -12.12
CA ASN A 290 5.49 -4.12 -13.07
C ASN A 290 5.52 -5.03 -14.31
N PHE A 291 4.47 -5.01 -15.14
CA PHE A 291 4.48 -5.67 -16.44
C PHE A 291 5.27 -4.86 -17.47
N LYS A 292 6.58 -4.75 -17.22
CA LYS A 292 7.56 -4.13 -18.09
C LYS A 292 8.49 -5.21 -18.65
N PRO A 293 9.08 -5.04 -19.85
CA PRO A 293 10.08 -5.98 -20.36
C PRO A 293 11.26 -6.18 -19.42
N THR A 294 11.67 -5.17 -18.65
CA THR A 294 12.72 -5.34 -17.63
C THR A 294 12.22 -6.00 -16.35
N GLY A 295 10.92 -5.92 -16.05
CA GLY A 295 10.33 -6.53 -14.85
C GLY A 295 10.01 -8.00 -15.04
N ILE A 296 9.49 -8.38 -16.21
CA ILE A 296 9.16 -9.76 -16.57
C ILE A 296 9.85 -10.10 -17.90
N PRO A 297 11.19 -10.16 -17.94
CA PRO A 297 11.94 -10.31 -19.19
C PRO A 297 11.67 -11.64 -19.87
N LEU A 298 11.85 -11.67 -21.20
CA LEU A 298 11.75 -12.91 -21.97
C LEU A 298 12.73 -13.97 -21.44
N PRO A 299 12.41 -15.28 -21.58
CA PRO A 299 13.21 -16.35 -21.00
C PRO A 299 14.69 -16.26 -21.38
N GLY A 300 15.55 -16.33 -20.35
CA GLY A 300 17.00 -16.28 -20.53
C GLY A 300 17.54 -14.90 -20.92
N THR A 301 16.80 -13.81 -20.66
CA THR A 301 17.27 -12.44 -20.88
C THR A 301 17.36 -11.64 -19.59
N ARG A 302 18.23 -10.64 -19.58
CA ARG A 302 18.52 -9.80 -18.41
C ARG A 302 17.31 -8.94 -18.05
N GLY A 303 17.13 -8.70 -16.74
CA GLY A 303 16.06 -7.87 -16.20
C GLY A 303 16.31 -7.47 -14.75
N ASN A 304 15.29 -6.94 -14.09
CA ASN A 304 15.33 -6.53 -12.69
C ASN A 304 15.32 -7.78 -11.79
N ARG A 305 15.89 -7.66 -10.60
CA ARG A 305 15.62 -8.63 -9.52
C ARG A 305 14.28 -8.30 -8.89
N GLY A 306 13.34 -9.23 -8.98
CA GLY A 306 12.04 -9.17 -8.33
C GLY A 306 11.52 -10.56 -7.97
N TRP A 307 10.60 -10.64 -7.02
CA TRP A 307 10.00 -11.89 -6.54
C TRP A 307 8.54 -11.98 -6.95
N GLY A 308 8.04 -13.21 -7.09
CA GLY A 308 6.65 -13.46 -7.36
C GLY A 308 6.19 -14.84 -6.89
N ALA A 309 4.87 -14.98 -6.77
CA ALA A 309 4.22 -16.22 -6.42
C ALA A 309 2.89 -16.36 -7.18
N ALA A 310 2.64 -17.54 -7.73
CA ALA A 310 1.33 -17.94 -8.23
C ALA A 310 0.67 -18.87 -7.20
N VAL A 311 -0.40 -18.40 -6.58
CA VAL A 311 -1.14 -19.08 -5.51
C VAL A 311 -2.36 -19.76 -6.11
N TYR A 312 -2.45 -21.08 -5.96
CA TYR A 312 -3.57 -21.90 -6.42
C TYR A 312 -4.52 -22.14 -5.24
N SER A 313 -5.57 -21.34 -5.14
CA SER A 313 -6.55 -21.36 -4.06
C SER A 313 -7.77 -20.51 -4.40
N ALA A 314 -8.95 -21.13 -4.37
CA ALA A 314 -10.21 -20.42 -4.57
C ALA A 314 -10.46 -19.32 -3.51
N ASP A 315 -10.05 -19.55 -2.26
CA ASP A 315 -10.25 -18.58 -1.18
C ASP A 315 -9.35 -17.34 -1.33
N VAL A 316 -8.09 -17.55 -1.74
CA VAL A 316 -7.17 -16.43 -2.02
C VAL A 316 -7.63 -15.67 -3.27
N ALA A 317 -8.03 -16.37 -4.33
CA ALA A 317 -8.57 -15.76 -5.53
C ALA A 317 -9.82 -14.93 -5.24
N LYS A 318 -10.74 -15.45 -4.43
CA LYS A 318 -11.93 -14.72 -3.98
C LYS A 318 -11.58 -13.48 -3.16
N TYR A 319 -10.58 -13.57 -2.28
CA TYR A 319 -10.11 -12.42 -1.50
C TYR A 319 -9.61 -11.31 -2.44
N PHE A 320 -8.68 -11.61 -3.33
CA PHE A 320 -8.14 -10.62 -4.28
C PHE A 320 -9.18 -10.16 -5.31
N GLY A 321 -10.10 -11.01 -5.74
CA GLY A 321 -11.23 -10.64 -6.58
C GLY A 321 -12.17 -9.66 -5.89
N SER A 322 -12.39 -9.80 -4.58
CA SER A 322 -13.18 -8.82 -3.79
C SER A 322 -12.47 -7.47 -3.65
N VAL A 323 -11.14 -7.49 -3.48
CA VAL A 323 -10.29 -6.28 -3.49
C VAL A 323 -10.39 -5.59 -4.85
N PHE A 324 -10.20 -6.33 -5.95
CA PHE A 324 -10.32 -5.84 -7.30
C PHE A 324 -11.69 -5.22 -7.57
N SER A 325 -12.77 -5.91 -7.19
CA SER A 325 -14.14 -5.45 -7.39
C SER A 325 -14.44 -4.16 -6.61
N ALA A 326 -13.93 -4.06 -5.36
CA ALA A 326 -14.07 -2.86 -4.54
C ALA A 326 -13.27 -1.67 -5.10
N ASP A 327 -12.08 -1.95 -5.66
CA ASP A 327 -11.26 -0.93 -6.30
C ASP A 327 -11.95 -0.45 -7.59
N LEU A 328 -12.43 -1.36 -8.44
CA LEU A 328 -13.15 -1.04 -9.70
C LEU A 328 -14.49 -0.33 -9.48
N GLY A 329 -15.14 -0.55 -8.33
CA GLY A 329 -16.38 0.14 -7.94
C GLY A 329 -16.20 1.57 -7.43
N GLY A 330 -14.98 2.10 -7.45
CA GLY A 330 -14.66 3.45 -6.97
C GLY A 330 -15.25 4.58 -7.79
N TYR A 331 -15.44 5.73 -7.15
CA TYR A 331 -15.84 6.97 -7.84
C TYR A 331 -14.73 7.56 -8.72
N ASP A 332 -13.49 7.11 -8.53
CA ASP A 332 -12.24 7.55 -9.17
C ASP A 332 -11.80 6.63 -10.31
N ILE A 333 -12.72 5.79 -10.80
CA ILE A 333 -12.49 4.82 -11.86
C ILE A 333 -13.07 5.31 -13.18
N TYR A 334 -12.25 5.30 -14.23
CA TYR A 334 -12.63 5.77 -15.55
C TYR A 334 -12.33 4.70 -16.62
N PRO A 335 -13.23 4.45 -17.57
CA PRO A 335 -12.90 3.64 -18.74
C PRO A 335 -11.77 4.29 -19.52
N TYR A 336 -10.76 3.50 -19.88
CA TYR A 336 -9.66 3.99 -20.70
C TYR A 336 -10.14 4.34 -22.11
N VAL A 337 -9.74 5.52 -22.59
CA VAL A 337 -10.04 5.99 -23.95
C VAL A 337 -8.77 5.86 -24.80
N PRO A 338 -8.75 4.98 -25.82
CA PRO A 338 -7.57 4.79 -26.65
C PRO A 338 -7.06 6.08 -27.31
N THR A 339 -5.73 6.22 -27.33
CA THR A 339 -5.01 7.32 -27.98
C THR A 339 -4.50 6.88 -29.38
N SER A 340 -3.57 7.65 -29.95
CA SER A 340 -2.89 7.32 -31.21
C SER A 340 -1.50 6.70 -31.05
N ASP A 341 -1.05 6.45 -29.81
CA ASP A 341 0.28 5.88 -29.54
C ASP A 341 0.35 4.44 -30.11
N PRO A 342 1.44 4.09 -30.83
CA PRO A 342 1.56 2.79 -31.47
C PRO A 342 1.90 1.71 -30.46
N PHE A 343 1.46 0.47 -30.74
CA PHE A 343 1.90 -0.70 -29.99
C PHE A 343 3.45 -0.80 -30.03
N PRO A 344 4.13 -0.92 -28.87
CA PRO A 344 5.59 -0.94 -28.84
C PRO A 344 6.16 -2.21 -29.49
N ALA A 345 7.36 -2.09 -30.05
CA ALA A 345 8.07 -3.25 -30.58
C ALA A 345 8.53 -4.17 -29.44
N SER A 346 8.63 -5.47 -29.75
CA SER A 346 9.33 -6.44 -28.90
C SER A 346 10.73 -5.95 -28.55
N TRP A 347 11.11 -6.13 -27.29
CA TRP A 347 12.43 -5.78 -26.78
C TRP A 347 12.89 -6.79 -25.75
N SER A 348 14.15 -7.18 -25.83
CA SER A 348 14.82 -8.01 -24.84
C SER A 348 16.25 -7.54 -24.63
N ASP A 349 16.76 -7.71 -23.41
CA ASP A 349 18.13 -7.39 -23.05
C ASP A 349 19.09 -8.56 -23.41
N GLU A 350 20.35 -8.46 -23.00
CA GLU A 350 21.38 -9.49 -23.17
C GLU A 350 20.98 -10.83 -22.54
N GLY A 351 21.54 -11.93 -23.09
CA GLY A 351 21.29 -13.28 -22.59
C GLY A 351 21.93 -13.55 -21.23
N ILE A 352 21.23 -14.26 -20.36
CA ILE A 352 21.69 -14.65 -19.01
C ILE A 352 21.67 -16.16 -18.81
N VAL A 353 22.38 -16.63 -17.79
CA VAL A 353 22.21 -17.99 -17.27
C VAL A 353 21.10 -17.96 -16.22
N VAL A 354 20.12 -18.84 -16.39
CA VAL A 354 19.07 -19.06 -15.39
C VAL A 354 19.63 -19.83 -14.21
N HIS A 355 19.50 -19.27 -13.01
CA HIS A 355 19.94 -19.88 -11.75
C HIS A 355 18.76 -20.41 -10.92
N PHE A 356 17.61 -19.75 -11.00
CA PHE A 356 16.46 -20.01 -10.13
C PHE A 356 15.19 -20.35 -10.93
N PRO A 357 15.02 -21.63 -11.34
CA PRO A 357 13.76 -22.06 -11.93
C PRO A 357 12.61 -21.90 -10.94
N ALA A 358 11.38 -21.83 -11.44
CA ALA A 358 10.20 -21.79 -10.58
C ALA A 358 10.06 -23.08 -9.76
N ARG A 359 9.54 -22.96 -8.53
CA ARG A 359 9.34 -24.10 -7.61
C ARG A 359 7.92 -24.11 -7.08
N THR A 360 7.21 -25.22 -7.24
CA THR A 360 5.88 -25.42 -6.66
C THR A 360 5.99 -26.15 -5.32
N ILE A 361 5.26 -25.66 -4.33
CA ILE A 361 5.10 -26.24 -2.99
C ILE A 361 3.61 -26.40 -2.68
N GLU A 362 3.23 -27.43 -1.93
CA GLU A 362 1.83 -27.77 -1.65
C GLU A 362 1.43 -27.44 -0.21
N ASN A 363 0.13 -27.27 0.04
CA ASN A 363 -0.48 -27.07 1.37
C ASN A 363 0.16 -25.92 2.16
N VAL A 364 0.05 -24.71 1.60
CA VAL A 364 0.81 -23.53 2.05
C VAL A 364 -0.13 -22.54 2.73
N LEU A 365 0.25 -22.01 3.89
CA LEU A 365 -0.47 -20.91 4.52
C LEU A 365 -0.11 -19.58 3.85
N VAL A 366 -1.12 -18.86 3.39
CA VAL A 366 -0.99 -17.57 2.68
C VAL A 366 -1.87 -16.52 3.33
N THR A 367 -1.28 -15.38 3.67
CA THR A 367 -1.97 -14.21 4.24
C THR A 367 -1.83 -13.02 3.28
N PRO A 368 -2.92 -12.56 2.63
CA PRO A 368 -2.88 -11.36 1.81
C PRO A 368 -2.51 -10.09 2.61
N VAL A 369 -1.69 -9.25 1.99
CA VAL A 369 -1.23 -7.96 2.53
C VAL A 369 -1.66 -6.86 1.57
N ILE A 370 -2.50 -5.94 2.02
CA ILE A 370 -3.08 -4.88 1.21
C ILE A 370 -2.80 -3.55 1.89
N SER A 371 -2.24 -2.54 1.19
CA SER A 371 -2.16 -1.19 1.77
C SER A 371 -3.39 -0.36 1.39
N PRO A 372 -3.85 0.54 2.30
CA PRO A 372 -3.39 0.72 3.70
C PRO A 372 -4.06 -0.25 4.71
N ASP A 373 -4.85 -1.21 4.25
CA ASP A 373 -5.74 -2.01 5.08
C ASP A 373 -5.01 -2.95 6.07
N THR A 374 -4.15 -3.83 5.55
CA THR A 374 -3.51 -4.94 6.27
C THR A 374 -1.98 -4.92 6.21
N SER A 375 -1.37 -3.86 5.66
CA SER A 375 0.09 -3.73 5.56
C SER A 375 0.82 -3.60 6.90
N HIS A 376 0.09 -3.27 7.98
CA HIS A 376 0.60 -3.32 9.36
C HIS A 376 1.09 -4.72 9.79
N LEU A 377 0.65 -5.79 9.12
CA LEU A 377 1.14 -7.15 9.37
C LEU A 377 2.65 -7.30 9.13
N ILE A 378 3.27 -6.41 8.33
CA ILE A 378 4.70 -6.47 8.03
C ILE A 378 5.56 -6.05 9.24
N PRO A 379 5.38 -4.86 9.85
CA PRO A 379 6.08 -4.52 11.09
C PRO A 379 5.71 -5.45 12.25
N ASP A 380 4.49 -5.98 12.33
CA ASP A 380 4.11 -6.99 13.33
C ASP A 380 4.96 -8.27 13.20
N LEU A 381 5.12 -8.77 11.98
CA LEU A 381 5.96 -9.95 11.69
C LEU A 381 7.43 -9.72 12.07
N ILE A 382 7.95 -8.50 11.84
CA ILE A 382 9.32 -8.13 12.23
C ILE A 382 9.46 -8.07 13.75
N HIS A 383 8.45 -7.53 14.44
CA HIS A 383 8.42 -7.46 15.90
C HIS A 383 8.42 -8.86 16.54
N ASP A 384 7.71 -9.81 15.94
CA ASP A 384 7.61 -11.19 16.41
C ASP A 384 8.80 -12.10 16.06
N SER A 385 9.75 -11.61 15.25
CA SER A 385 10.95 -12.37 14.86
C SER A 385 11.78 -12.86 16.06
N ARG A 386 12.47 -13.99 15.85
CA ARG A 386 13.23 -14.71 16.88
C ARG A 386 14.65 -15.10 16.49
N GLU A 387 14.97 -15.18 15.19
CA GLU A 387 16.25 -15.71 14.72
C GLU A 387 16.92 -14.82 13.68
N LYS A 388 16.28 -14.60 12.53
CA LYS A 388 16.90 -13.92 11.39
C LYS A 388 15.87 -13.17 10.55
N ILE A 389 16.22 -11.97 10.12
CA ILE A 389 15.48 -11.20 9.12
C ILE A 389 16.38 -10.94 7.92
N VAL A 390 15.84 -11.21 6.74
CA VAL A 390 16.48 -10.91 5.45
C VAL A 390 15.53 -10.00 4.66
N LEU A 391 16.04 -8.87 4.15
CA LEU A 391 15.24 -7.84 3.50
C LEU A 391 15.85 -7.43 2.17
N GLN A 392 15.06 -7.44 1.10
CA GLN A 392 15.35 -6.77 -0.16
C GLN A 392 14.32 -5.66 -0.41
N GLN A 393 14.81 -4.44 -0.66
CA GLN A 393 13.96 -3.30 -1.00
C GLN A 393 14.54 -2.52 -2.18
N ALA A 394 13.65 -2.08 -3.08
CA ALA A 394 14.01 -1.13 -4.13
C ALA A 394 14.53 0.17 -3.50
N TYR A 395 13.86 0.67 -2.47
CA TYR A 395 14.37 1.76 -1.65
C TYR A 395 13.68 1.84 -0.29
N ILE A 396 14.36 2.48 0.66
CA ILE A 396 13.81 2.88 1.96
C ILE A 396 14.03 4.38 2.08
N SER A 397 12.99 5.15 2.44
CA SER A 397 13.11 6.60 2.62
C SER A 397 12.65 7.02 4.01
N PRO A 398 13.28 8.04 4.63
CA PRO A 398 12.76 8.65 5.84
C PRO A 398 11.34 9.20 5.65
N TYR A 399 10.60 9.33 6.75
CA TYR A 399 9.29 9.96 6.71
C TYR A 399 9.42 11.50 6.69
N PRO A 400 8.42 12.22 6.17
CA PRO A 400 8.44 13.68 6.10
C PRO A 400 8.69 14.35 7.45
N ASN A 401 9.28 15.56 7.43
CA ASN A 401 9.50 16.41 8.60
C ASN A 401 10.38 15.77 9.70
N GLY A 402 11.25 14.84 9.34
CA GLY A 402 12.12 14.14 10.29
C GLY A 402 11.39 13.10 11.16
N ALA A 403 10.16 12.73 10.79
CA ALA A 403 9.48 11.62 11.43
C ALA A 403 10.24 10.31 11.17
N ARG A 404 10.17 9.38 12.13
CA ARG A 404 10.81 8.08 11.97
C ARG A 404 10.00 7.19 11.03
N ASN A 405 10.69 6.43 10.19
CA ASN A 405 10.06 5.40 9.37
C ASN A 405 9.85 4.16 10.24
N ILE A 406 8.60 3.91 10.67
CA ILE A 406 8.27 2.85 11.63
C ILE A 406 8.63 1.44 11.13
N TRP A 407 8.73 1.25 9.81
CA TRP A 407 9.11 -0.03 9.21
C TRP A 407 10.62 -0.25 9.32
N LEU A 408 11.41 0.78 8.98
CA LEU A 408 12.86 0.75 9.22
C LEU A 408 13.17 0.59 10.71
N ASP A 409 12.45 1.32 11.57
CA ASP A 409 12.60 1.22 13.02
C ASP A 409 12.35 -0.19 13.53
N SER A 410 11.32 -0.89 13.03
CA SER A 410 11.03 -2.27 13.44
C SER A 410 12.22 -3.21 13.16
N VAL A 411 12.94 -3.00 12.05
CA VAL A 411 14.15 -3.75 11.69
C VAL A 411 15.33 -3.38 12.59
N LEU A 412 15.53 -2.09 12.87
CA LEU A 412 16.56 -1.62 13.79
C LEU A 412 16.33 -2.16 15.20
N ASP A 413 15.09 -2.15 15.67
CA ASP A 413 14.68 -2.69 16.97
C ASP A 413 14.91 -4.21 17.03
N ALA A 414 14.64 -4.95 15.95
CA ALA A 414 14.96 -6.38 15.88
C ALA A 414 16.47 -6.63 16.01
N GLY A 415 17.29 -5.86 15.29
CA GLY A 415 18.74 -5.89 15.44
C GLY A 415 19.19 -5.56 16.87
N GLY A 416 18.55 -4.61 17.54
CA GLY A 416 18.80 -4.26 18.95
C GLY A 416 18.41 -5.36 19.94
N ARG A 417 17.44 -6.21 19.59
CA ARG A 417 17.11 -7.44 20.34
C ARG A 417 18.10 -8.59 20.08
N GLY A 418 19.08 -8.40 19.20
CA GLY A 418 20.08 -9.42 18.84
C GLY A 418 19.63 -10.37 17.73
N ILE A 419 18.53 -10.08 17.04
CA ILE A 419 18.10 -10.82 15.84
C ILE A 419 19.07 -10.51 14.71
N ALA A 420 19.53 -11.52 13.98
CA ALA A 420 20.45 -11.30 12.86
C ALA A 420 19.71 -10.67 11.67
N VAL A 421 20.08 -9.45 11.28
CA VAL A 421 19.43 -8.72 10.18
C VAL A 421 20.38 -8.58 8.98
N GLN A 422 19.89 -8.88 7.78
CA GLN A 422 20.56 -8.54 6.52
C GLN A 422 19.64 -7.71 5.63
N VAL A 423 20.12 -6.53 5.19
CA VAL A 423 19.36 -5.59 4.36
C VAL A 423 20.08 -5.34 3.05
N MET A 424 19.42 -5.60 1.93
CA MET A 424 19.94 -5.30 0.60
C MET A 424 19.05 -4.27 -0.08
N LEU A 425 19.66 -3.16 -0.50
CA LEU A 425 18.98 -2.04 -1.17
C LEU A 425 19.50 -1.86 -2.60
N ASP A 426 18.68 -1.26 -3.46
CA ASP A 426 19.09 -0.97 -4.83
C ASP A 426 20.23 0.06 -4.88
N GLY A 427 21.24 -0.20 -5.72
CA GLY A 427 22.42 0.64 -5.91
C GLY A 427 22.39 1.48 -7.19
N MET A 428 21.22 1.67 -7.83
CA MET A 428 21.13 2.58 -8.97
C MET A 428 21.37 4.03 -8.55
N TYR A 429 21.99 4.82 -9.44
CA TYR A 429 22.35 6.21 -9.17
C TYR A 429 21.18 7.07 -8.64
N TYR A 430 19.96 6.89 -9.16
CA TYR A 430 18.79 7.66 -8.71
C TYR A 430 18.26 7.24 -7.33
N ASN A 431 18.83 6.20 -6.73
CA ASN A 431 18.60 5.74 -5.36
C ASN A 431 19.87 5.91 -4.49
N THR A 432 20.90 6.62 -4.97
CA THR A 432 22.18 6.85 -4.26
C THR A 432 22.80 8.25 -4.51
N ASP A 433 22.17 9.11 -5.31
CA ASP A 433 22.76 10.40 -5.75
C ASP A 433 22.19 11.59 -4.95
N ALA A 434 21.09 11.40 -4.20
CA ALA A 434 20.46 12.44 -3.39
C ALA A 434 20.69 12.19 -1.89
N GLU A 435 20.37 13.18 -1.06
CA GLU A 435 20.37 12.99 0.40
C GLU A 435 19.22 12.08 0.83
N PHE A 436 19.48 11.20 1.79
CA PHE A 436 18.51 10.27 2.40
C PHE A 436 18.09 9.13 1.47
N ASP A 437 18.98 8.76 0.58
CA ASP A 437 18.88 7.66 -0.36
C ASP A 437 19.41 6.35 0.27
N ASN A 438 19.44 5.28 -0.52
CA ASN A 438 19.75 3.94 0.00
C ASN A 438 21.17 3.84 0.58
N ASP A 439 22.14 4.59 0.06
CA ASP A 439 23.52 4.57 0.54
C ASP A 439 23.65 5.19 1.94
N GLU A 440 22.90 6.26 2.26
CA GLU A 440 22.84 6.77 3.63
C GLU A 440 22.16 5.79 4.59
N ILE A 441 21.07 5.12 4.17
CA ILE A 441 20.41 4.11 4.99
C ILE A 441 21.35 2.93 5.26
N VAL A 442 22.05 2.43 4.24
CA VAL A 442 23.08 1.39 4.38
C VAL A 442 24.18 1.84 5.34
N ALA A 443 24.69 3.07 5.18
CA ALA A 443 25.72 3.61 6.05
C ALA A 443 25.24 3.76 7.50
N GLN A 444 23.97 4.15 7.72
CA GLN A 444 23.37 4.25 9.04
C GLN A 444 23.30 2.89 9.73
N ILE A 445 22.76 1.87 9.06
CA ILE A 445 22.63 0.51 9.62
C ILE A 445 24.01 -0.04 9.99
N ASN A 446 24.97 0.05 9.08
CA ASN A 446 26.32 -0.47 9.30
C ASN A 446 27.05 0.30 10.41
N ARG A 447 26.82 1.61 10.57
CA ARG A 447 27.39 2.39 11.68
C ARG A 447 26.83 1.96 13.03
N LEU A 448 25.53 1.70 13.12
CA LEU A 448 24.91 1.18 14.35
C LEU A 448 25.46 -0.21 14.69
N SER A 449 25.65 -1.06 13.68
CA SER A 449 26.24 -2.39 13.83
C SER A 449 27.70 -2.34 14.32
N GLN A 450 28.53 -1.46 13.74
CA GLN A 450 29.93 -1.26 14.16
C GLN A 450 30.09 -0.76 15.60
N ASN A 451 29.06 -0.11 16.15
CA ASN A 451 29.02 0.35 17.53
C ASN A 451 28.37 -0.66 18.49
N ASP A 452 28.17 -1.91 18.05
CA ASP A 452 27.51 -2.99 18.78
C ASP A 452 26.08 -2.64 19.25
N ALA A 453 25.42 -1.67 18.59
CA ALA A 453 24.08 -1.23 18.95
C ALA A 453 22.99 -2.14 18.37
N ILE A 454 23.25 -2.77 17.23
CA ILE A 454 22.34 -3.69 16.54
C ILE A 454 23.10 -4.85 15.88
N SER A 455 22.48 -6.01 15.74
CA SER A 455 23.00 -7.14 14.94
C SER A 455 22.49 -7.05 13.49
N ALA A 456 23.11 -6.19 12.68
CA ALA A 456 22.69 -5.97 11.29
C ALA A 456 23.86 -5.80 10.31
N GLU A 457 23.65 -6.20 9.06
CA GLU A 457 24.51 -5.85 7.93
C GLU A 457 23.65 -5.33 6.78
N ALA A 458 24.08 -4.23 6.16
CA ALA A 458 23.40 -3.67 4.99
C ALA A 458 24.33 -3.52 3.79
N ARG A 459 23.83 -3.77 2.58
CA ARG A 459 24.58 -3.65 1.31
C ARG A 459 23.74 -3.03 0.21
N LEU A 460 24.42 -2.34 -0.71
CA LEU A 460 23.85 -1.94 -1.99
C LEU A 460 24.07 -3.04 -3.03
N MET A 461 23.05 -3.33 -3.82
CA MET A 461 23.14 -4.18 -5.00
C MET A 461 23.23 -3.32 -6.25
N PHE A 462 24.42 -3.25 -6.84
CA PHE A 462 24.64 -2.52 -8.09
C PHE A 462 24.25 -3.36 -9.31
N PRO A 463 23.92 -2.71 -10.44
CA PRO A 463 23.68 -3.40 -11.71
C PRO A 463 24.84 -4.32 -12.08
N GLY A 464 24.49 -5.53 -12.53
CA GLY A 464 25.45 -6.54 -12.96
C GLY A 464 25.12 -7.10 -14.34
N LYS A 465 25.85 -8.16 -14.73
CA LYS A 465 25.63 -8.86 -16.01
C LYS A 465 24.25 -9.50 -16.09
N SER A 466 23.77 -10.10 -14.99
CA SER A 466 22.49 -10.82 -14.99
C SER A 466 21.31 -9.96 -14.52
N ILE A 467 21.58 -8.90 -13.75
CA ILE A 467 20.55 -8.09 -13.10
C ILE A 467 20.73 -6.61 -13.44
N THR A 468 19.67 -5.95 -13.89
CA THR A 468 19.67 -4.53 -14.24
C THR A 468 19.59 -3.62 -13.00
N LYS A 469 18.78 -4.00 -12.01
CA LYS A 469 18.62 -3.31 -10.72
C LYS A 469 17.90 -4.19 -9.71
N LEU A 470 17.95 -3.85 -8.42
CA LEU A 470 17.08 -4.43 -7.40
C LEU A 470 15.75 -3.70 -7.42
N HIS A 471 14.65 -4.42 -7.70
CA HIS A 471 13.32 -3.83 -7.68
C HIS A 471 12.31 -4.70 -6.90
N ASN A 472 12.84 -5.52 -6.00
CA ASN A 472 12.08 -6.31 -5.06
C ASN A 472 11.58 -5.50 -3.86
N LYS A 473 10.52 -6.00 -3.20
CA LYS A 473 10.02 -5.54 -1.90
C LYS A 473 9.66 -6.79 -1.09
N GLY A 474 10.71 -7.55 -0.79
CA GLY A 474 10.61 -8.89 -0.24
C GLY A 474 11.32 -9.00 1.10
N MET A 475 10.81 -9.87 1.97
CA MET A 475 11.37 -10.09 3.29
C MET A 475 11.25 -11.56 3.66
N ILE A 476 12.22 -12.11 4.38
CA ILE A 476 12.19 -13.45 4.96
C ILE A 476 12.42 -13.31 6.45
N VAL A 477 11.57 -13.95 7.26
CA VAL A 477 11.66 -13.96 8.73
C VAL A 477 11.76 -15.39 9.23
N ASP A 478 12.77 -15.66 10.05
CA ASP A 478 13.01 -16.90 10.79
C ASP A 478 13.01 -18.17 9.93
N MET A 479 13.46 -18.07 8.67
CA MET A 479 13.45 -19.17 7.70
C MET A 479 12.08 -19.83 7.54
N LYS A 480 11.01 -19.09 7.79
CA LYS A 480 9.64 -19.62 7.84
C LYS A 480 8.63 -18.73 7.10
N TYR A 481 8.75 -17.42 7.23
CA TYR A 481 7.81 -16.48 6.62
C TYR A 481 8.48 -15.75 5.46
N VAL A 482 7.78 -15.63 4.34
CA VAL A 482 8.22 -14.85 3.17
C VAL A 482 7.18 -13.82 2.80
N LEU A 483 7.57 -12.56 2.71
CA LEU A 483 6.80 -11.49 2.10
C LEU A 483 7.18 -11.36 0.63
N VAL A 484 6.18 -11.39 -0.26
CA VAL A 484 6.27 -10.93 -1.65
C VAL A 484 5.30 -9.76 -1.79
N SER A 485 5.76 -8.57 -2.16
CA SER A 485 4.89 -7.38 -2.18
C SER A 485 5.31 -6.32 -3.18
N SER A 486 4.44 -5.33 -3.36
CA SER A 486 4.71 -4.08 -4.07
C SER A 486 5.13 -2.92 -3.14
N VAL A 487 5.09 -3.12 -1.82
CA VAL A 487 5.18 -2.05 -0.80
C VAL A 487 6.61 -1.58 -0.61
N ASN A 488 6.93 -0.39 -1.12
CA ASN A 488 8.19 0.28 -0.79
C ASN A 488 8.15 0.81 0.65
N TRP A 489 9.28 0.89 1.32
CA TRP A 489 9.33 1.35 2.72
C TRP A 489 9.51 2.87 2.78
N ASN A 490 8.51 3.60 2.32
CA ASN A 490 8.38 5.06 2.38
C ASN A 490 7.06 5.44 3.09
N TYR A 491 6.74 6.74 3.20
CA TYR A 491 5.50 7.18 3.85
C TYR A 491 4.22 6.89 3.04
N ASN A 492 4.29 6.95 1.71
CA ASN A 492 3.12 6.82 0.84
C ASN A 492 2.68 5.37 0.63
N SER A 493 3.60 4.44 0.39
CA SER A 493 3.25 3.04 0.10
C SER A 493 2.38 2.37 1.18
N PRO A 494 2.69 2.44 2.49
CA PRO A 494 1.83 1.84 3.51
C PRO A 494 0.58 2.67 3.84
N ASN A 495 0.60 4.00 3.67
CA ASN A 495 -0.46 4.88 4.19
C ASN A 495 -1.39 5.48 3.13
N ASN A 496 -0.94 5.63 1.89
CA ASN A 496 -1.64 6.43 0.87
C ASN A 496 -1.81 5.71 -0.47
N ASN A 497 -0.93 4.76 -0.81
CA ASN A 497 -1.04 3.99 -2.04
C ASN A 497 -1.91 2.76 -1.82
N ARG A 498 -2.53 2.29 -2.91
CA ARG A 498 -3.06 0.94 -3.00
C ARG A 498 -1.92 0.01 -3.37
N GLU A 499 -1.55 -0.89 -2.47
CA GLU A 499 -0.46 -1.86 -2.65
C GLU A 499 -0.98 -3.28 -2.44
N SER A 500 -0.26 -4.27 -2.96
CA SER A 500 -0.60 -5.69 -2.81
C SER A 500 0.62 -6.52 -2.44
N GLY A 501 0.41 -7.56 -1.65
CA GLY A 501 1.41 -8.52 -1.25
C GLY A 501 0.79 -9.76 -0.63
N ILE A 502 1.64 -10.73 -0.32
CA ILE A 502 1.28 -11.93 0.44
C ILE A 502 2.41 -12.28 1.41
N ILE A 503 2.04 -12.78 2.58
CA ILE A 503 2.93 -13.50 3.49
C ILE A 503 2.69 -14.99 3.29
N ILE A 504 3.75 -15.70 2.95
CA ILE A 504 3.78 -17.16 2.77
C ILE A 504 4.45 -17.76 4.02
N GLU A 505 3.72 -18.57 4.78
CA GLU A 505 4.27 -19.32 5.91
C GLU A 505 4.64 -20.73 5.44
N ASN A 506 5.90 -20.91 5.04
CA ASN A 506 6.44 -22.18 4.59
C ASN A 506 7.99 -22.15 4.54
N GLU A 507 8.63 -23.16 5.14
CA GLU A 507 10.10 -23.22 5.18
C GLU A 507 10.73 -23.47 3.80
N ASP A 508 10.08 -24.22 2.89
CA ASP A 508 10.60 -24.42 1.54
C ASP A 508 10.53 -23.15 0.70
N ALA A 509 9.51 -22.31 0.93
CA ALA A 509 9.46 -20.98 0.36
C ALA A 509 10.59 -20.10 0.90
N ALA A 510 10.79 -20.10 2.22
CA ALA A 510 11.87 -19.35 2.85
C ALA A 510 13.26 -19.82 2.40
N ARG A 511 13.45 -21.13 2.18
CA ARG A 511 14.67 -21.69 1.58
C ARG A 511 14.87 -21.19 0.15
N TYR A 512 13.85 -21.29 -0.70
CA TYR A 512 13.94 -20.84 -2.10
C TYR A 512 14.36 -19.38 -2.23
N PHE A 513 13.70 -18.47 -1.51
CA PHE A 513 14.03 -17.04 -1.59
C PHE A 513 15.31 -16.68 -0.82
N SER A 514 15.69 -17.44 0.21
CA SER A 514 17.00 -17.28 0.86
C SER A 514 18.13 -17.65 -0.09
N ASP A 515 18.00 -18.72 -0.89
CA ASP A 515 19.01 -19.09 -1.88
C ASP A 515 19.20 -17.99 -2.94
N VAL A 516 18.09 -17.36 -3.37
CA VAL A 516 18.13 -16.17 -4.25
C VAL A 516 18.83 -15.01 -3.57
N PHE A 517 18.45 -14.70 -2.33
CA PHE A 517 19.05 -13.61 -1.57
C PHE A 517 20.55 -13.80 -1.39
N GLU A 518 21.02 -14.97 -0.96
CA GLU A 518 22.43 -15.24 -0.71
C GLU A 518 23.26 -15.19 -2.00
N PHE A 519 22.67 -15.59 -3.14
CA PHE A 519 23.30 -15.41 -4.46
C PHE A 519 23.48 -13.94 -4.82
N ASP A 520 22.43 -13.12 -4.63
CA ASP A 520 22.50 -11.68 -4.87
C ASP A 520 23.46 -11.01 -3.86
N TRP A 521 23.49 -11.47 -2.60
CA TRP A 521 24.30 -10.96 -1.49
C TRP A 521 25.80 -11.26 -1.64
N GLY A 522 26.12 -12.44 -2.18
CA GLY A 522 27.49 -12.86 -2.49
C GLY A 522 28.15 -12.03 -3.59
N GLY A 523 27.35 -11.28 -4.35
CA GLY A 523 27.77 -10.50 -5.51
C GLY A 523 28.11 -11.41 -6.67
N VAL A 524 27.41 -11.28 -7.80
CA VAL A 524 27.94 -11.80 -9.07
C VAL A 524 29.28 -11.10 -9.28
N SER A 525 30.36 -11.85 -9.16
CA SER A 525 31.76 -11.44 -9.30
C SER A 525 32.05 -10.84 -10.68
N GLY A 526 31.59 -9.61 -10.91
CA GLY A 526 31.93 -8.78 -12.05
C GLY A 526 32.50 -7.49 -11.52
N GLU A 527 33.79 -7.28 -11.74
CA GLU A 527 34.52 -6.06 -11.44
C GLU A 527 33.75 -4.83 -11.92
N PHE A 528 33.02 -4.17 -11.01
CA PHE A 528 32.74 -2.75 -11.16
C PHE A 528 33.92 -2.01 -10.57
N GLN A 529 34.82 -1.59 -11.45
CA GLN A 529 35.72 -0.48 -11.17
C GLN A 529 34.83 0.70 -10.77
N ILE A 530 34.82 1.04 -9.49
CA ILE A 530 34.37 2.35 -9.05
C ILE A 530 35.31 3.33 -9.73
N ASN A 531 34.89 3.89 -10.86
CA ASN A 531 35.40 5.18 -11.28
C ASN A 531 34.88 6.16 -10.23
N ALA A 532 35.66 6.30 -9.15
CA ALA A 532 35.47 7.39 -8.21
C ALA A 532 35.31 8.68 -9.03
N PRO A 533 34.31 9.54 -8.74
CA PRO A 533 34.19 10.84 -9.38
C PRO A 533 35.34 11.72 -8.86
N GLY A 534 36.53 11.49 -9.39
CA GLY A 534 37.77 12.22 -9.10
C GLY A 534 38.55 12.60 -10.36
N GLY A 535 38.01 12.30 -11.54
CA GLY A 535 38.52 12.81 -12.80
C GLY A 535 37.78 14.09 -13.16
N VAL A 536 38.47 15.24 -13.11
CA VAL A 536 37.98 16.46 -13.75
C VAL A 536 37.75 16.14 -15.22
N ASP A 537 36.48 16.05 -15.65
CA ASP A 537 36.16 15.83 -17.05
C ASP A 537 36.72 17.00 -17.85
N LEU A 538 37.70 16.69 -18.71
CA LEU A 538 38.48 17.63 -19.52
C LEU A 538 37.57 18.54 -20.37
N ARG A 539 36.31 18.15 -20.60
CA ARG A 539 35.29 18.99 -21.24
C ARG A 539 34.92 20.20 -20.39
N TYR A 540 34.75 20.05 -19.07
CA TYR A 540 34.48 21.18 -18.17
C TYR A 540 35.70 22.08 -18.01
N ALA A 541 36.90 21.50 -17.94
CA ALA A 541 38.14 22.27 -17.96
C ALA A 541 38.27 23.09 -19.27
N ALA A 542 37.91 22.51 -20.42
CA ALA A 542 37.90 23.21 -21.70
C ALA A 542 36.83 24.32 -21.75
N VAL A 543 35.63 24.09 -21.21
CA VAL A 543 34.56 25.11 -21.12
C VAL A 543 34.99 26.28 -20.24
N VAL A 544 35.59 26.01 -19.07
CA VAL A 544 36.13 27.06 -18.19
C VAL A 544 37.26 27.82 -18.90
N LEU A 545 38.15 27.12 -19.61
CA LEU A 545 39.23 27.77 -20.36
C LEU A 545 38.70 28.67 -21.48
N ILE A 546 37.65 28.23 -22.20
CA ILE A 546 36.97 29.01 -23.24
C ILE A 546 36.29 30.24 -22.64
N ILE A 547 35.60 30.11 -21.50
CA ILE A 547 34.97 31.23 -20.81
C ILE A 547 36.01 32.25 -20.35
N VAL A 548 37.14 31.79 -19.78
CA VAL A 548 38.26 32.67 -19.39
C VAL A 548 38.87 33.35 -20.62
N LEU A 549 39.07 32.63 -21.73
CA LEU A 549 39.59 33.21 -22.98
C LEU A 549 38.64 34.27 -23.56
N LEU A 550 37.34 34.00 -23.58
CA LEU A 550 36.33 34.95 -24.02
C LEU A 550 36.27 36.19 -23.12
N PHE A 551 36.42 36.00 -21.80
CA PHE A 551 36.48 37.10 -20.83
C PHE A 551 37.74 37.95 -21.00
N VAL A 552 38.90 37.34 -21.22
CA VAL A 552 40.16 38.05 -21.51
C VAL A 552 40.08 38.81 -22.83
N ILE A 553 39.53 38.20 -23.89
CA ILE A 553 39.30 38.87 -25.18
C ILE A 553 38.35 40.06 -25.02
N TRP A 554 37.30 39.91 -24.21
CA TRP A 554 36.35 40.99 -23.90
C TRP A 554 37.02 42.15 -23.15
N LEU A 555 37.88 41.85 -22.16
CA LEU A 555 38.66 42.86 -21.43
C LEU A 555 39.67 43.59 -22.34
N LEU A 556 40.34 42.86 -23.25
CA LEU A 556 41.32 43.43 -24.18
C LEU A 556 40.67 44.31 -25.27
N LYS A 557 39.41 44.06 -25.63
CA LYS A 557 38.63 44.91 -26.56
C LYS A 557 38.05 46.18 -25.92
N ARG A 558 38.15 46.33 -24.59
CA ARG A 558 37.71 47.52 -23.84
C ARG A 558 38.84 48.50 -23.51
N LYS A 559 40.04 48.31 -24.05
CA LYS A 559 41.14 49.29 -24.01
C LYS A 559 41.32 49.98 -25.34
#